data_AF-A0A240BZE4-F1
#
_entry.id   AF-A0A240BZE4-F1
#
_cell.length_a   1.000
_cell.length_b   1.000
_cell.length_c   1.000
_cell.angle_alpha   90.00
_cell.angle_beta   90.00
_cell.angle_gamma   90.00
#
_symmetry.space_group_name_H-M   'P 1'
#
loop_
_entity.id
_entity.type
_entity.pdbx_description
1 polymer ?
#
loop_
_entity_poly.entity_id
_entity_poly.type
_entity_poly.pdbx_seq_one_letter_code
_entity_poly.pdbx_strand_id
1 'polypeptide(L)'
;MLKLAYIDLENLLEKQKEKTVSLYQALKEAEQKLQENPNSKKSKTKHQQVKQQLEKQEKKLAETEQLIETDGTILDLAAALYIYNEHEMYYLSSGSNPKYNAYMGAYRLQWEMIKFAKEHHIDRYNFYGITGDFSDGAEDAGV
;
A
#
# COMPACT_ATOMS: atom_id res chain seq x y z
N MET A 1 -21.66 6.11 -6.70
CA MET A 1 -21.01 5.09 -5.85
C MET A 1 -19.88 5.73 -5.06
N LEU A 2 -19.98 5.72 -3.74
CA LEU A 2 -18.90 6.14 -2.85
C LEU A 2 -17.91 4.97 -2.67
N LYS A 3 -16.62 5.24 -2.75
CA LYS A 3 -15.54 4.29 -2.45
C LYS A 3 -14.57 4.87 -1.43
N LEU A 4 -14.06 4.00 -0.58
CA LEU A 4 -13.08 4.29 0.46
C LEU A 4 -11.91 3.32 0.30
N ALA A 5 -10.70 3.85 0.25
CA ALA A 5 -9.47 3.09 0.41
C ALA A 5 -9.00 3.28 1.84
N TYR A 6 -8.88 2.16 2.56
CA TYR A 6 -8.45 2.14 3.94
C TYR A 6 -7.46 0.99 4.18
N ILE A 7 -6.75 1.06 5.29
CA ILE A 7 -5.95 -0.05 5.82
C ILE A 7 -6.54 -0.45 7.16
N ASP A 8 -6.83 -1.74 7.29
CA ASP A 8 -7.06 -2.40 8.57
C ASP A 8 -5.69 -2.77 9.17
N LEU A 9 -5.29 -2.02 10.21
CA LEU A 9 -3.98 -2.19 10.84
C LEU A 9 -3.91 -3.43 11.73
N GLU A 10 -5.02 -3.93 12.27
CA GLU A 10 -5.03 -5.19 13.02
C GLU A 10 -4.75 -6.37 12.09
N ASN A 11 -5.43 -6.41 10.94
CA ASN A 11 -5.19 -7.40 9.90
C ASN A 11 -3.76 -7.31 9.34
N LEU A 12 -3.27 -6.09 9.12
CA LEU A 12 -1.89 -5.87 8.68
C LEU A 12 -0.89 -6.37 9.73
N LEU A 13 -1.12 -6.07 11.02
CA LEU A 13 -0.27 -6.48 12.12
C LEU A 13 -0.21 -8.00 12.27
N GLU A 14 -1.35 -8.70 12.13
CA GLU A 14 -1.41 -10.16 12.14
C GLU A 14 -0.52 -10.76 11.03
N LYS A 15 -0.69 -10.33 9.78
CA LYS A 15 0.15 -10.77 8.65
C LYS A 15 1.63 -10.45 8.86
N GLN A 16 1.93 -9.30 9.46
CA GLN A 16 3.31 -8.93 9.78
C GLN A 16 3.90 -9.83 10.84
N LYS A 17 3.14 -10.21 11.88
CA LYS A 17 3.55 -11.15 12.94
C LYS A 17 3.82 -12.55 12.38
N GLU A 18 2.94 -13.07 11.54
CA GLU A 18 3.14 -14.35 10.84
C GLU A 18 4.43 -14.35 10.02
N LYS A 19 4.65 -13.27 9.25
CA LYS A 19 5.86 -13.10 8.46
C LYS A 19 7.11 -13.01 9.34
N THR A 20 7.05 -12.29 10.46
CA THR A 20 8.14 -12.22 11.43
C THR A 20 8.50 -13.61 11.96
N VAL A 21 7.51 -14.42 12.36
CA VAL A 21 7.73 -15.82 12.79
C VAL A 21 8.42 -16.63 11.69
N SER A 22 7.98 -16.52 10.44
CA SER A 22 8.61 -17.23 9.31
C SER A 22 10.07 -16.80 9.08
N LEU A 23 10.39 -15.51 9.25
CA LEU A 23 11.74 -14.98 9.10
C LEU A 23 12.65 -15.41 10.25
N TYR A 24 12.12 -15.49 11.48
CA TYR A 24 12.84 -16.05 12.62
C TYR A 24 13.23 -17.52 12.40
N GLN A 25 12.30 -18.33 11.89
CA GLN A 25 12.58 -19.73 11.56
C GLN A 25 13.63 -19.83 10.43
N ALA A 26 13.49 -19.02 9.38
CA ALA A 26 14.47 -18.97 8.30
C ALA A 26 15.86 -18.51 8.76
N LEU A 27 15.92 -17.62 9.77
CA LEU A 27 17.18 -17.16 10.35
C LEU A 27 17.86 -18.30 11.10
N LYS A 28 17.14 -19.03 11.96
CA LYS A 28 17.66 -20.22 12.66
C LYS A 28 18.23 -21.25 11.70
N GLU A 29 17.52 -21.55 10.61
CA GLU A 29 18.01 -22.49 9.59
C GLU A 29 19.27 -21.97 8.88
N ALA A 30 19.33 -20.67 8.60
CA ALA A 30 20.51 -20.05 7.99
C ALA A 30 21.71 -20.05 8.95
N GLU A 31 21.48 -19.85 10.26
CA GLU A 31 22.50 -19.94 11.31
C GLU A 31 23.05 -21.37 11.43
N GLN A 32 22.19 -22.39 11.47
CA GLN A 32 22.61 -23.80 11.48
C GLN A 32 23.49 -24.14 10.27
N LYS A 33 23.05 -23.78 9.06
CA LYS A 33 23.82 -24.01 7.82
C LYS A 33 25.13 -23.23 7.77
N LEU A 34 25.21 -22.10 8.46
CA LEU A 34 26.45 -21.33 8.59
C LEU A 34 27.39 -21.97 9.63
N GLN A 35 26.88 -22.54 10.71
CA GLN A 35 27.67 -23.31 11.68
C GLN A 35 28.24 -24.59 11.08
N GLU A 36 27.45 -25.31 10.26
CA GLU A 36 27.91 -26.50 9.55
C GLU A 36 29.00 -26.19 8.50
N ASN A 37 28.92 -25.02 7.87
CA ASN A 37 29.89 -24.59 6.85
C ASN A 37 30.33 -23.12 7.05
N PRO A 38 31.17 -22.82 8.05
CA PRO A 38 31.52 -21.44 8.44
C PRO A 38 32.24 -20.63 7.36
N ASN A 39 32.91 -21.30 6.42
CA ASN A 39 33.65 -20.64 5.34
C ASN A 39 32.83 -20.49 4.05
N SER A 40 31.60 -21.01 4.00
CA SER A 40 30.73 -20.89 2.84
C SER A 40 30.27 -19.45 2.64
N LYS A 41 30.71 -18.83 1.53
CA LYS A 41 30.22 -17.51 1.09
C LYS A 41 28.71 -17.49 0.94
N LYS A 42 28.13 -18.57 0.38
CA LYS A 42 26.68 -18.71 0.18
C LYS A 42 25.92 -18.71 1.51
N SER A 43 26.41 -19.45 2.51
CA SER A 43 25.77 -19.51 3.84
C SER A 43 25.85 -18.16 4.55
N LYS A 44 27.00 -17.48 4.51
CA LYS A 44 27.18 -16.12 5.07
C LYS A 44 26.21 -15.12 4.45
N THR A 45 26.13 -15.09 3.12
CA THR A 45 25.23 -14.19 2.39
C THR A 45 23.76 -14.46 2.73
N LYS A 46 23.33 -15.74 2.76
CA LYS A 46 21.95 -16.08 3.09
C LYS A 46 21.59 -15.65 4.52
N HIS A 47 22.45 -15.93 5.49
CA HIS A 47 22.27 -15.49 6.87
C HIS A 47 22.11 -13.97 6.96
N GLN A 48 23.03 -13.21 6.34
CA GLN A 48 22.97 -11.75 6.34
C GLN A 48 21.69 -11.21 5.68
N GLN A 49 21.25 -11.79 4.57
CA GLN A 49 20.02 -11.40 3.89
C GLN A 49 18.78 -11.62 4.74
N VAL A 50 18.65 -12.81 5.35
CA VAL A 50 17.49 -13.12 6.21
C VAL A 50 17.50 -12.24 7.45
N LYS A 51 18.66 -12.00 8.05
CA LYS A 51 18.81 -11.07 9.19
C LYS A 51 18.34 -9.66 8.84
N GLN A 52 18.79 -9.11 7.71
CA GLN A 52 18.35 -7.79 7.25
C GLN A 52 16.86 -7.73 6.93
N GLN A 53 16.28 -8.82 6.42
CA GLN A 53 14.84 -8.91 6.19
C GLN A 53 14.05 -8.91 7.50
N LEU A 54 14.53 -9.63 8.51
CA LEU A 54 13.93 -9.66 9.84
C LEU A 54 13.99 -8.28 10.50
N GLU A 55 15.15 -7.64 10.54
CA GLU A 55 15.31 -6.29 11.12
C GLU A 55 14.37 -5.26 10.46
N LYS A 56 14.23 -5.30 9.13
CA LYS A 56 13.28 -4.44 8.41
C LYS A 56 11.83 -4.78 8.72
N GLN A 57 11.52 -6.05 8.90
CA GLN A 57 10.16 -6.51 9.21
C GLN A 57 9.75 -6.10 10.64
N GLU A 58 10.66 -6.21 11.61
CA GLU A 58 10.43 -5.77 12.99
C GLU A 58 10.21 -4.27 13.08
N LYS A 59 10.98 -3.48 12.32
CA LYS A 59 10.74 -2.03 12.24
C LYS A 59 9.33 -1.71 11.72
N LYS A 60 8.88 -2.38 10.67
CA LYS A 60 7.51 -2.20 10.13
C LYS A 60 6.42 -2.60 11.12
N LEU A 61 6.67 -3.64 11.90
CA LEU A 61 5.77 -4.10 12.95
C LEU A 61 5.63 -3.03 14.03
N ALA A 62 6.74 -2.49 14.52
CA ALA A 62 6.73 -1.39 15.49
C ALA A 62 6.05 -0.12 14.93
N GLU A 63 6.31 0.24 13.67
CA GLU A 63 5.63 1.35 12.99
C GLU A 63 4.11 1.14 12.92
N THR A 64 3.67 -0.10 12.67
CA THR A 64 2.24 -0.45 12.60
C THR A 64 1.59 -0.40 13.98
N GLU A 65 2.25 -0.91 15.02
CA GLU A 65 1.79 -0.80 16.42
C GLU A 65 1.67 0.66 16.86
N GLN A 66 2.66 1.48 16.53
CA GLN A 66 2.61 2.91 16.81
C GLN A 66 1.43 3.61 16.10
N LEU A 67 1.18 3.28 14.82
CA LEU A 67 0.03 3.83 14.09
C LEU A 67 -1.31 3.44 14.74
N ILE A 68 -1.44 2.20 15.24
CA ILE A 68 -2.63 1.77 15.97
C ILE A 68 -2.84 2.63 17.23
N GLU A 69 -1.77 2.88 17.99
CA GLU A 69 -1.82 3.70 19.20
C GLU A 69 -2.18 5.16 18.91
N THR A 70 -1.62 5.75 17.86
CA THR A 70 -1.81 7.19 17.58
C THR A 70 -3.05 7.49 16.75
N ASP A 71 -3.41 6.61 15.81
CA ASP A 71 -4.35 6.90 14.73
C ASP A 71 -5.56 5.96 14.72
N GLY A 72 -5.57 4.94 15.59
CA GLY A 72 -6.61 3.91 15.67
C GLY A 72 -6.36 2.74 14.70
N THR A 73 -7.29 1.79 14.68
CA THR A 73 -7.10 0.52 13.94
C THR A 73 -7.39 0.61 12.45
N ILE A 74 -8.07 1.66 12.00
CA ILE A 74 -8.41 1.89 10.59
C ILE A 74 -7.76 3.19 10.12
N LEU A 75 -6.94 3.11 9.08
CA LEU A 75 -6.42 4.29 8.39
C LEU A 75 -7.26 4.60 7.16
N ASP A 76 -8.02 5.68 7.19
CA ASP A 76 -8.70 6.21 6.01
C ASP A 76 -7.70 6.93 5.10
N LEU A 77 -7.40 6.33 3.95
CA LEU A 77 -6.37 6.82 3.03
C LEU A 77 -6.94 7.83 2.03
N ALA A 78 -8.05 7.47 1.39
CA ALA A 78 -8.72 8.27 0.38
C ALA A 78 -10.16 7.83 0.19
N ALA A 79 -11.01 8.76 -0.21
CA ALA A 79 -12.38 8.49 -0.63
C ALA A 79 -12.68 9.19 -1.94
N ALA A 80 -13.56 8.60 -2.74
CA ALA A 80 -14.02 9.21 -3.97
C ALA A 80 -15.46 8.82 -4.32
N LEU A 81 -16.17 9.79 -4.91
CA LEU A 81 -17.50 9.62 -5.46
C LEU A 81 -17.39 9.40 -6.96
N TYR A 82 -17.91 8.26 -7.39
CA TYR A 82 -18.00 7.87 -8.79
C TYR A 82 -19.44 7.91 -9.26
N ILE A 83 -19.69 8.32 -10.49
CA ILE A 83 -20.98 8.16 -11.17
C ILE A 83 -20.70 7.43 -12.48
N TYR A 84 -21.64 6.64 -12.99
CA TYR A 84 -21.47 6.04 -14.31
C TYR A 84 -22.81 5.80 -15.00
N ASN A 85 -22.75 5.68 -16.32
CA ASN A 85 -23.83 5.22 -17.18
C ASN A 85 -23.24 4.25 -18.22
N GLU A 86 -24.02 3.89 -19.25
CA GLU A 86 -23.58 2.96 -20.30
C GLU A 86 -22.46 3.54 -21.19
N HIS A 87 -22.17 4.83 -21.11
CA HIS A 87 -21.21 5.52 -21.97
C HIS A 87 -19.89 5.84 -21.26
N GLU A 88 -19.94 6.33 -20.03
CA GLU A 88 -18.73 6.70 -19.30
C GLU A 88 -18.85 6.57 -17.76
N MET A 89 -17.67 6.37 -17.14
CA MET A 89 -17.43 6.44 -15.71
C MET A 89 -16.85 7.81 -15.37
N TYR A 90 -17.44 8.49 -14.38
CA TYR A 90 -17.02 9.80 -13.88
C TYR A 90 -16.33 9.66 -12.53
N TYR A 91 -15.11 10.18 -12.40
CA TYR A 91 -14.46 10.48 -11.12
C TYR A 91 -14.90 11.88 -10.67
N LEU A 92 -16.04 11.96 -9.98
CA LEU A 92 -16.72 13.24 -9.76
C LEU A 92 -16.04 14.11 -8.69
N SER A 93 -15.69 13.51 -7.55
CA SER A 93 -15.10 14.23 -6.42
C SER A 93 -14.33 13.27 -5.54
N SER A 94 -13.27 13.75 -4.89
CA SER A 94 -12.40 12.93 -4.07
C SER A 94 -11.68 13.71 -3.00
N GLY A 95 -11.18 13.00 -1.99
CA GLY A 95 -10.19 13.50 -1.06
C GLY A 95 -9.23 12.39 -0.64
N SER A 96 -7.99 12.75 -0.34
CA SER A 96 -6.99 11.85 0.23
C SER A 96 -6.38 12.47 1.48
N ASN A 97 -6.01 11.62 2.45
CA ASN A 97 -5.34 12.04 3.66
C ASN A 97 -3.81 12.15 3.41
N PRO A 98 -3.22 13.36 3.39
CA PRO A 98 -1.81 13.54 3.03
C PRO A 98 -0.85 12.81 3.99
N LYS A 99 -1.26 12.61 5.25
CA LYS A 99 -0.47 11.87 6.26
C LYS A 99 -0.14 10.45 5.81
N TYR A 100 -1.02 9.86 5.00
CA TYR A 100 -0.93 8.46 4.57
C TYR A 100 -0.63 8.30 3.07
N ASN A 101 -0.12 9.34 2.42
CA ASN A 101 0.20 9.32 0.98
C ASN A 101 1.17 8.19 0.60
N ALA A 102 2.05 7.76 1.51
CA ALA A 102 2.95 6.62 1.28
C ALA A 102 2.22 5.31 0.94
N TYR A 103 0.94 5.17 1.34
CA TYR A 103 0.10 4.01 1.04
C TYR A 103 -0.69 4.13 -0.27
N MET A 104 -0.60 5.28 -0.96
CA MET A 104 -1.12 5.46 -2.32
C MET A 104 -2.63 5.18 -2.44
N GLY A 105 -3.43 5.61 -1.44
CA GLY A 105 -4.87 5.33 -1.39
C GLY A 105 -5.65 5.81 -2.63
N ALA A 106 -5.34 7.00 -3.13
CA ALA A 106 -5.96 7.53 -4.36
C ALA A 106 -5.69 6.63 -5.57
N TYR A 107 -4.45 6.15 -5.74
CA TYR A 107 -4.10 5.22 -6.82
C TYR A 107 -4.86 3.89 -6.71
N ARG A 108 -5.04 3.38 -5.48
CA ARG A 108 -5.82 2.16 -5.24
C ARG A 108 -7.27 2.31 -5.69
N LEU A 109 -7.89 3.47 -5.42
CA LEU A 109 -9.26 3.80 -5.84
C LEU A 109 -9.38 3.90 -7.36
N GLN A 110 -8.48 4.66 -8.01
CA GLN A 110 -8.46 4.80 -9.46
C GLN A 110 -8.33 3.45 -10.15
N TRP A 111 -7.38 2.62 -9.72
CA TRP A 111 -7.19 1.30 -10.29
C TRP A 111 -8.41 0.40 -10.14
N GLU A 112 -9.08 0.45 -8.97
CA GLU A 112 -10.29 -0.33 -8.75
C GLU A 112 -11.40 0.08 -9.70
N MET A 113 -11.59 1.39 -9.87
CA MET A 113 -12.70 1.91 -10.65
C MET A 113 -12.46 1.83 -12.15
N ILE A 114 -11.21 1.84 -12.60
CA ILE A 114 -10.85 1.48 -13.98
C ILE A 114 -11.18 0.02 -14.26
N LYS A 115 -10.82 -0.92 -13.36
CA LYS A 115 -11.19 -2.34 -13.52
C LYS A 115 -12.70 -2.53 -13.55
N PHE A 116 -13.41 -1.87 -12.64
CA PHE A 116 -14.87 -1.88 -12.61
C PHE A 116 -15.46 -1.39 -13.95
N ALA A 117 -15.00 -0.25 -14.48
CA ALA A 117 -15.49 0.26 -15.76
C ALA A 117 -15.31 -0.77 -16.89
N LYS A 118 -14.14 -1.42 -16.95
CA LYS A 118 -13.87 -2.49 -17.93
C LYS A 118 -14.76 -3.71 -17.77
N GLU A 119 -14.97 -4.18 -16.54
CA GLU A 119 -15.85 -5.32 -16.25
C GLU A 119 -17.32 -5.04 -16.62
N HIS A 120 -17.71 -3.78 -16.57
CA HIS A 120 -19.05 -3.32 -16.95
C HIS A 120 -19.15 -2.82 -18.41
N HIS A 121 -18.14 -3.06 -19.25
CA HIS A 121 -18.11 -2.64 -20.66
C HIS A 121 -18.28 -1.12 -20.87
N ILE A 122 -17.78 -0.32 -19.93
CA ILE A 122 -17.74 1.14 -20.00
C ILE A 122 -16.37 1.54 -20.54
N ASP A 123 -16.30 1.89 -21.82
CA ASP A 123 -15.03 2.11 -22.53
C ASP A 123 -14.37 3.47 -22.23
N ARG A 124 -15.09 4.40 -21.58
CA ARG A 124 -14.59 5.74 -21.26
C ARG A 124 -14.51 5.95 -19.75
N TYR A 125 -13.32 6.33 -19.29
CA TYR A 125 -13.05 6.74 -17.92
C TYR A 125 -12.69 8.22 -17.88
N ASN A 126 -13.55 9.01 -17.25
CA ASN A 126 -13.50 10.46 -17.25
C ASN A 126 -13.03 10.96 -15.87
N PHE A 127 -11.82 11.52 -15.82
CA PHE A 127 -11.24 12.17 -14.62
C PHE A 127 -11.92 13.49 -14.25
N TYR A 128 -12.89 13.92 -15.07
CA TYR A 128 -13.70 15.11 -14.92
C TYR A 128 -12.92 16.41 -15.18
N GLY A 129 -13.49 17.54 -14.79
CA GLY A 129 -13.04 18.86 -15.20
C GLY A 129 -11.69 19.26 -14.61
N ILE A 130 -10.86 19.85 -15.46
CA ILE A 130 -9.69 20.68 -15.11
C ILE A 130 -9.99 22.14 -15.48
N THR A 131 -9.27 23.10 -14.92
CA THR A 131 -9.47 24.55 -15.18
C THR A 131 -9.29 24.91 -16.65
N GLY A 132 -8.46 24.14 -17.37
CA GLY A 132 -8.02 24.46 -18.72
C GLY A 132 -6.88 25.48 -18.77
N ASP A 133 -6.41 25.95 -17.61
CA ASP A 133 -5.15 26.67 -17.47
C ASP A 133 -4.02 25.66 -17.25
N PHE A 134 -3.09 25.59 -18.20
CA PHE A 134 -1.97 24.66 -18.17
C PHE A 134 -0.67 25.32 -17.67
N SER A 135 -0.77 26.45 -16.98
CA SER A 135 0.37 27.11 -16.35
C SER A 135 0.69 26.51 -14.98
N ASP A 136 1.96 26.58 -14.56
CA ASP A 136 2.40 26.10 -13.25
C ASP A 136 1.74 26.83 -12.06
N GLY A 137 1.13 28.00 -12.33
CA GLY A 137 0.41 28.81 -11.35
C GLY A 137 -1.09 28.53 -11.27
N ALA A 138 -1.59 27.59 -12.07
CA ALA A 138 -3.00 27.21 -12.05
C ALA A 138 -3.40 26.64 -10.68
N GLU A 139 -4.65 26.89 -10.28
CA GLU A 139 -5.20 26.40 -9.00
C GLU A 139 -5.15 24.86 -8.90
N ASP A 140 -5.29 24.17 -10.04
CA ASP A 140 -5.31 22.72 -10.17
C ASP A 140 -4.00 22.14 -10.74
N ALA A 141 -2.88 22.86 -10.71
CA ALA A 141 -1.60 22.40 -11.29
C ALA A 141 -1.07 21.07 -10.70
N GLY A 142 -1.53 20.68 -9.50
CA GLY A 142 -1.16 19.43 -8.85
C GLY A 142 -2.17 18.28 -8.97
N VAL A 143 -3.30 18.51 -9.67
CA VAL A 143 -4.36 17.52 -9.92
C VAL A 143 -4.00 16.66 -11.13
#